data_AF-F8QEE0-F1
#
_entry.id   AF-F8QEE0-F1
#
_cell.length_a   1.000
_cell.length_b   1.000
_cell.length_c   1.000
_cell.angle_alpha   90.00
_cell.angle_beta   90.00
_cell.angle_gamma   90.00
#
_symmetry.space_group_name_H-M   'P 1'
#
loop_
_entity.id
_entity.type
_entity.pdbx_description
1 polymer ?
#
loop_
_entity_poly.entity_id
_entity_poly.type
_entity_poly.pdbx_seq_one_letter_code
_entity_poly.pdbx_strand_id
1 'polypeptide(L)'
;MEMKTQSEKDKQKEGKKMENRVHKRLILKTECCKFQTAAGPYQFLEGMFHGMMGHYNMYKDGWLHRDVSDGNVLLLPEPEIRKPLTRFECTKNLTKCVGVISDGDQAIRWRELDRKLEKRRSGTLPFISMRLLNAWNKNQPVLHTFADDLESFFWVILCVLLNIGHERKSLTIDEGRWLHKLLAADDPDSSETNKRSTLQMLEASVLRTKHKLSPVLKVFVPFFTDIIPLMNEATEAADELNSDNLNL
;
A
#
# COMPACT_ATOMS: atom_id res chain seq x y z
N MET A 1 6.65 47.08 -30.69
CA MET A 1 5.82 46.64 -29.55
C MET A 1 4.51 46.14 -30.15
N GLU A 2 4.47 44.86 -30.51
CA GLU A 2 3.28 44.26 -31.13
C GLU A 2 2.23 44.01 -30.04
N MET A 3 1.07 44.65 -30.20
CA MET A 3 -0.11 44.39 -29.39
C MET A 3 -0.62 42.98 -29.70
N LYS A 4 -0.37 42.03 -28.81
CA LYS A 4 -1.06 40.73 -28.82
C LYS A 4 -2.57 40.98 -28.78
N THR A 5 -3.26 40.48 -29.79
CA THR A 5 -4.70 40.59 -29.96
C THR A 5 -5.44 39.89 -28.82
N GLN A 6 -6.60 40.44 -28.44
CA GLN A 6 -7.47 39.98 -27.35
C GLN A 6 -7.78 38.46 -27.45
N SER A 7 -7.76 37.87 -28.65
CA SER A 7 -7.99 36.43 -28.86
C SER A 7 -6.90 35.51 -28.30
N GLU A 8 -5.67 36.00 -28.08
CA GLU A 8 -4.60 35.21 -27.44
C GLU A 8 -4.71 35.21 -25.91
N LYS A 9 -5.38 36.20 -25.32
CA LYS A 9 -5.64 36.26 -23.87
C LYS A 9 -6.84 35.41 -23.46
N ASP A 10 -7.78 35.16 -24.38
CA ASP A 10 -8.99 34.38 -24.11
C ASP A 10 -8.75 32.85 -24.13
N LYS A 11 -7.64 32.38 -24.74
CA LYS A 11 -7.23 30.95 -24.65
C LYS A 11 -6.63 30.55 -23.30
N GLN A 12 -6.33 31.51 -22.42
CA GLN A 12 -5.68 31.27 -21.13
C GLN A 12 -6.66 31.22 -19.93
N LYS A 13 -7.97 31.24 -20.20
CA LYS A 13 -9.01 31.07 -19.18
C LYS A 13 -9.98 29.94 -19.57
N GLU A 14 -9.48 28.76 -19.89
CA GLU A 14 -10.29 27.56 -19.65
C GLU A 14 -10.45 27.43 -18.13
N GLY A 15 -11.57 27.97 -17.63
CA GLY A 15 -11.93 27.91 -16.23
C GLY A 15 -11.82 26.48 -15.73
N LYS A 16 -11.07 26.28 -14.65
CA LYS A 16 -10.92 25.00 -13.94
C LYS A 16 -12.33 24.44 -13.70
N LYS A 17 -12.75 23.47 -14.52
CA LYS A 17 -14.10 22.90 -14.49
C LYS A 17 -14.31 22.36 -13.08
N MET A 18 -15.22 22.98 -12.32
CA MET A 18 -15.44 22.57 -10.93
C MET A 18 -15.96 21.14 -10.91
N GLU A 19 -15.29 20.30 -10.12
CA GLU A 19 -15.71 18.92 -9.92
C GLU A 19 -17.06 18.92 -9.21
N ASN A 20 -18.08 18.32 -9.84
CA ASN A 20 -19.38 18.20 -9.20
C ASN A 20 -19.30 17.09 -8.15
N ARG A 21 -19.36 17.45 -6.87
CA ARG A 21 -19.28 16.52 -5.75
C ARG A 21 -20.68 16.26 -5.20
N VAL A 22 -21.13 15.01 -5.31
CA VAL A 22 -22.40 14.56 -4.75
C VAL A 22 -22.11 13.80 -3.46
N HIS A 23 -22.77 14.19 -2.36
CA HIS A 23 -22.68 13.43 -1.12
C HIS A 23 -23.34 12.07 -1.29
N LYS A 24 -22.60 11.00 -0.98
CA LYS A 24 -23.08 9.62 -0.97
C LYS A 24 -22.78 9.03 0.40
N ARG A 25 -23.63 8.10 0.84
CA ARG A 25 -23.45 7.36 2.09
C ARG A 25 -23.51 5.87 1.80
N LEU A 26 -22.45 5.15 2.15
CA LEU A 26 -22.41 3.70 2.17
C LEU A 26 -22.58 3.25 3.63
N ILE A 27 -23.50 2.31 3.88
CA ILE A 27 -23.70 1.72 5.21
C ILE A 27 -23.39 0.23 5.08
N LEU A 28 -22.41 -0.22 5.86
CA LEU A 28 -22.01 -1.63 5.92
C LEU A 28 -22.66 -2.28 7.14
N LYS A 29 -23.01 -3.57 7.02
CA LYS A 29 -23.64 -4.33 8.11
C LYS A 29 -22.66 -4.64 9.25
N THR A 30 -21.39 -4.87 8.92
CA THR A 30 -20.37 -5.34 9.85
C THR A 30 -19.40 -4.20 10.18
N GLU A 31 -19.24 -3.90 11.47
CA GLU A 31 -18.18 -3.03 11.97
C GLU A 31 -16.90 -3.86 12.13
N CYS A 32 -15.84 -3.48 11.43
CA CYS A 32 -14.57 -4.20 11.44
C CYS A 32 -13.58 -3.57 12.43
N CYS A 33 -12.59 -4.35 12.85
CA CYS A 33 -11.58 -3.96 13.83
C CYS A 33 -10.25 -3.62 13.16
N LYS A 34 -9.47 -2.72 13.76
CA LYS A 34 -8.11 -2.42 13.29
C LYS A 34 -7.13 -3.55 13.66
N PHE A 35 -6.07 -3.75 12.89
CA PHE A 35 -5.09 -4.82 13.13
C PHE A 35 -4.33 -4.70 14.47
N GLN A 36 -4.23 -3.50 15.05
CA GLN A 36 -3.68 -3.28 16.39
C GLN A 36 -4.45 -4.06 17.47
N THR A 37 -5.71 -4.42 17.21
CA THR A 37 -6.57 -5.17 18.14
C THR A 37 -6.42 -6.69 18.01
N ALA A 38 -5.56 -7.19 17.12
CA ALA A 38 -5.33 -8.62 16.96
C ALA A 38 -4.91 -9.27 18.29
N ALA A 39 -5.51 -10.43 18.61
CA ALA A 39 -5.21 -11.22 19.81
C ALA A 39 -3.75 -11.70 19.86
N GLY A 40 -3.08 -11.78 18.71
CA GLY A 40 -1.69 -12.19 18.62
C GLY A 40 -1.14 -12.18 17.20
N PRO A 41 0.15 -12.55 17.02
CA PRO A 41 0.83 -12.51 15.73
C PRO A 41 0.20 -13.43 14.69
N TYR A 42 -0.38 -14.55 15.12
CA TYR A 42 -1.08 -15.47 14.22
C TYR A 42 -2.33 -14.84 13.60
N GLN A 43 -3.23 -14.30 14.43
CA GLN A 43 -4.44 -13.63 13.92
C GLN A 43 -4.11 -12.41 13.06
N PHE A 44 -3.04 -11.68 13.42
CA PHE A 44 -2.53 -10.57 12.61
C PHE A 44 -2.12 -11.03 11.21
N LEU A 45 -1.27 -12.07 11.09
CA LEU A 45 -0.85 -12.57 9.78
C LEU A 45 -1.98 -13.22 9.00
N GLU A 46 -2.84 -13.98 9.67
CA GLU A 46 -4.00 -14.63 9.07
C GLU A 46 -4.98 -13.59 8.50
N GLY A 47 -5.29 -12.55 9.27
CA GLY A 47 -6.11 -11.44 8.81
C GLY A 47 -5.49 -10.68 7.64
N MET A 48 -4.18 -10.41 7.70
CA MET A 48 -3.48 -9.70 6.64
C MET A 48 -3.49 -10.51 5.35
N PHE A 49 -3.23 -11.81 5.46
CA PHE A 49 -3.29 -12.75 4.34
C PHE A 49 -4.70 -12.84 3.74
N HIS A 50 -5.74 -12.84 4.57
CA HIS A 50 -7.13 -12.78 4.11
C HIS A 50 -7.45 -11.45 3.39
N GLY A 51 -6.94 -10.32 3.87
CA GLY A 51 -7.01 -9.03 3.19
C GLY A 51 -6.33 -9.06 1.81
N MET A 52 -5.13 -9.65 1.72
CA MET A 52 -4.40 -9.84 0.45
C MET A 52 -5.16 -10.75 -0.52
N MET A 53 -5.85 -11.79 -0.04
CA MET A 53 -6.74 -12.61 -0.89
C MET A 53 -7.95 -11.81 -1.40
N GLY A 54 -8.52 -10.94 -0.56
CA GLY A 54 -9.57 -10.00 -0.97
C GLY A 54 -9.10 -9.08 -2.08
N HIS A 55 -7.89 -8.52 -1.93
CA HIS A 55 -7.22 -7.71 -2.95
C HIS A 55 -6.96 -8.50 -4.25
N TYR A 56 -6.51 -9.74 -4.15
CA TYR A 56 -6.34 -10.61 -5.31
C TYR A 56 -7.65 -10.84 -6.07
N ASN A 57 -8.76 -11.08 -5.37
CA ASN A 57 -10.07 -11.23 -5.99
C ASN A 57 -10.49 -9.96 -6.75
N MET A 58 -10.29 -8.79 -6.13
CA MET A 58 -10.52 -7.49 -6.76
C MET A 58 -9.68 -7.31 -8.04
N TYR A 59 -8.40 -7.70 -8.02
CA TYR A 59 -7.53 -7.72 -9.20
C TYR A 59 -8.02 -8.66 -10.30
N LYS A 60 -8.46 -9.86 -9.92
CA LYS A 60 -9.06 -10.86 -10.83
C LYS A 60 -10.31 -10.31 -11.53
N ASP A 61 -11.07 -9.48 -10.84
CA ASP A 61 -12.26 -8.80 -11.36
C ASP A 61 -11.95 -7.52 -12.15
N GLY A 62 -10.66 -7.21 -12.34
CA GLY A 62 -10.22 -6.12 -13.22
C GLY A 62 -9.91 -4.81 -12.49
N TRP A 63 -9.79 -4.80 -11.17
CA TRP A 63 -9.59 -3.58 -10.37
C TRP A 63 -8.24 -3.53 -9.64
N LEU A 64 -7.65 -2.34 -9.53
CA LEU A 64 -6.53 -2.05 -8.62
C LEU A 64 -7.04 -1.18 -7.47
N HIS A 65 -6.52 -1.38 -6.26
CA HIS A 65 -7.05 -0.72 -5.07
C HIS A 65 -6.51 0.70 -4.90
N ARG A 66 -5.20 0.88 -5.04
CA ARG A 66 -4.50 2.17 -4.99
C ARG A 66 -4.50 2.92 -3.66
N ASP A 67 -4.99 2.31 -2.59
CA ASP A 67 -5.00 2.89 -1.25
C ASP A 67 -5.02 1.80 -0.17
N VAL A 68 -4.16 0.80 -0.32
CA VAL A 68 -3.93 -0.18 0.73
C VAL A 68 -3.24 0.54 1.90
N SER A 69 -3.90 0.59 3.06
CA SER A 69 -3.45 1.29 4.25
C SER A 69 -3.89 0.54 5.51
N ASP A 70 -3.37 0.93 6.68
CA ASP A 70 -3.77 0.34 7.97
C ASP A 70 -5.23 0.64 8.36
N GLY A 71 -5.86 1.62 7.71
CA GLY A 71 -7.30 1.90 7.82
C GLY A 71 -8.18 1.09 6.88
N ASN A 72 -7.60 0.50 5.82
CA ASN A 72 -8.34 -0.14 4.74
C ASN A 72 -8.17 -1.67 4.70
N VAL A 73 -7.21 -2.21 5.44
CA VAL A 73 -7.15 -3.64 5.74
C VAL A 73 -7.64 -3.83 7.17
N LEU A 74 -8.73 -4.58 7.35
CA LEU A 74 -9.42 -4.68 8.63
C LEU A 74 -9.64 -6.14 9.06
N LEU A 75 -9.72 -6.37 10.36
CA LEU A 75 -10.12 -7.64 10.96
C LEU A 75 -11.64 -7.71 11.08
N LEU A 76 -12.20 -8.88 10.83
CA LEU A 76 -13.60 -9.14 11.15
C LEU A 76 -13.75 -9.33 12.66
N PRO A 77 -14.82 -8.82 13.28
CA PRO A 77 -15.06 -9.00 14.71
C PRO A 77 -15.28 -10.47 15.05
N GLU A 78 -15.96 -11.19 14.16
CA GLU A 78 -16.13 -12.63 14.20
C GLU A 78 -15.78 -13.23 12.83
N PRO A 79 -15.14 -14.41 12.79
CA PRO A 79 -14.82 -15.06 11.54
C PRO A 79 -16.06 -15.39 10.69
N GLU A 80 -15.99 -15.14 9.38
CA GLU A 80 -17.05 -15.42 8.43
C GLU A 80 -16.70 -16.58 7.51
N ILE A 81 -17.67 -17.44 7.20
CA ILE A 81 -17.47 -18.50 6.20
C ILE A 81 -17.58 -17.91 4.80
N ARG A 82 -16.52 -18.07 3.99
CA ARG A 82 -16.41 -17.60 2.60
C ARG A 82 -15.95 -18.74 1.69
N LYS A 83 -16.20 -18.57 0.39
CA LYS A 83 -15.67 -19.49 -0.62
C LYS A 83 -14.14 -19.38 -0.64
N PRO A 84 -13.41 -20.50 -0.55
CA PRO A 84 -11.96 -20.46 -0.55
C PRO A 84 -11.44 -20.02 -1.92
N LEU A 85 -10.31 -19.32 -1.92
CA LEU A 85 -9.57 -19.08 -3.15
C LEU A 85 -8.91 -20.40 -3.59
N THR A 86 -9.15 -20.86 -4.82
CA THR A 86 -8.60 -22.14 -5.29
C THR A 86 -7.36 -21.97 -6.17
N ARG A 87 -6.96 -20.72 -6.43
CA ARG A 87 -5.81 -20.40 -7.29
C ARG A 87 -4.48 -20.91 -6.72
N PHE A 88 -4.33 -20.86 -5.39
CA PHE A 88 -3.12 -21.24 -4.67
C PHE A 88 -3.40 -22.48 -3.82
N GLU A 89 -2.46 -23.42 -3.77
CA GLU A 89 -2.66 -24.67 -3.03
C GLU A 89 -2.96 -24.42 -1.56
N CYS A 90 -2.21 -23.50 -0.94
CA CYS A 90 -2.37 -23.14 0.46
C CYS A 90 -3.71 -22.49 0.81
N THR A 91 -4.50 -22.05 -0.19
CA THR A 91 -5.77 -21.34 0.04
C THR A 91 -7.01 -22.22 -0.15
N LYS A 92 -6.87 -23.43 -0.72
CA LYS A 92 -8.01 -24.29 -1.10
C LYS A 92 -8.94 -24.67 0.04
N ASN A 93 -8.40 -24.78 1.26
CA ASN A 93 -9.15 -25.17 2.45
C ASN A 93 -9.44 -24.01 3.41
N LEU A 94 -9.09 -22.77 3.03
CA LEU A 94 -9.30 -21.58 3.86
C LEU A 94 -10.70 -21.01 3.63
N THR A 95 -11.69 -21.59 4.30
CA THR A 95 -13.08 -21.12 4.25
C THR A 95 -13.40 -20.10 5.32
N LYS A 96 -12.67 -20.10 6.43
CA LYS A 96 -12.85 -19.16 7.53
C LYS A 96 -12.07 -17.88 7.23
N CYS A 97 -12.79 -16.79 7.03
CA CYS A 97 -12.23 -15.48 6.76
C CYS A 97 -12.25 -14.64 8.05
N VAL A 98 -11.12 -14.03 8.37
CA VAL A 98 -10.94 -13.18 9.56
C VAL A 98 -10.45 -11.77 9.23
N GLY A 99 -10.20 -11.48 7.95
CA GLY A 99 -9.70 -10.19 7.51
C GLY A 99 -10.27 -9.82 6.13
N VAL A 100 -10.44 -8.53 5.91
CA VAL A 100 -11.03 -7.96 4.70
C VAL A 100 -10.23 -6.75 4.25
N ILE A 101 -10.35 -6.43 2.97
CA ILE A 101 -9.92 -5.15 2.42
C ILE A 101 -11.18 -4.31 2.11
N SER A 102 -11.12 -3.02 2.39
CA SER A 102 -12.21 -2.05 2.25
C SER A 102 -11.73 -0.77 1.58
N ASP A 103 -12.67 0.14 1.30
CA ASP A 103 -12.40 1.46 0.74
C ASP A 103 -11.83 1.43 -0.69
N GLY A 104 -12.69 1.04 -1.62
CA GLY A 104 -12.39 1.05 -3.05
C GLY A 104 -12.61 2.39 -3.74
N ASP A 105 -12.70 3.51 -3.02
CA ASP A 105 -13.05 4.82 -3.62
C ASP A 105 -11.96 5.32 -4.59
N GLN A 106 -10.72 4.88 -4.39
CA GLN A 106 -9.58 5.16 -5.27
C GLN A 106 -9.35 4.08 -6.34
N ALA A 107 -10.21 3.06 -6.37
CA ALA A 107 -10.01 1.91 -7.24
C ALA A 107 -10.17 2.26 -8.71
N ILE A 108 -9.33 1.67 -9.56
CA ILE A 108 -9.41 1.86 -11.02
C ILE A 108 -9.47 0.53 -11.75
N ARG A 109 -10.06 0.56 -12.94
CA ARG A 109 -10.07 -0.61 -13.81
C ARG A 109 -8.74 -0.75 -14.53
N TRP A 110 -8.04 -1.84 -14.28
CA TRP A 110 -6.71 -2.04 -14.86
C TRP A 110 -6.72 -2.56 -16.30
N ARG A 111 -7.86 -3.08 -16.76
CA ARG A 111 -8.06 -3.65 -18.11
C ARG A 111 -8.60 -2.65 -19.14
N GLU A 112 -8.86 -1.41 -18.75
CA GLU A 112 -9.45 -0.39 -19.63
C GLU A 112 -8.39 0.58 -20.18
N LEU A 113 -8.56 1.00 -21.44
CA LEU A 113 -7.61 1.84 -22.19
C LEU A 113 -7.43 3.24 -21.58
N ASP A 114 -8.43 3.76 -20.87
CA ASP A 114 -8.43 5.10 -20.28
C ASP A 114 -7.54 5.27 -19.04
N ARG A 115 -6.84 4.21 -18.58
CA ARG A 115 -5.85 4.32 -17.50
C ARG A 115 -4.78 5.37 -17.73
N LYS A 116 -4.43 5.64 -19.00
CA LYS A 116 -3.44 6.69 -19.35
C LYS A 116 -3.92 8.09 -18.89
N LEU A 117 -5.23 8.31 -18.72
CA LEU A 117 -5.84 9.57 -18.27
C LEU A 117 -5.94 9.68 -16.73
N GLU A 118 -5.91 8.56 -15.99
CA GLU A 118 -6.09 8.53 -14.52
C GLU A 118 -4.77 8.64 -13.74
N LYS A 119 -3.91 9.58 -14.14
CA LYS A 119 -2.61 9.90 -13.49
C LYS A 119 -2.72 10.60 -12.13
N ARG A 120 -3.92 10.68 -11.52
CA ARG A 120 -4.08 11.35 -10.22
C ARG A 120 -3.26 10.60 -9.17
N ARG A 121 -2.44 11.32 -8.39
CA ARG A 121 -1.77 10.74 -7.21
C ARG A 121 -2.86 10.37 -6.20
N SER A 122 -2.84 9.13 -5.72
CA SER A 122 -3.79 8.61 -4.73
C SER A 122 -3.04 7.73 -3.75
N GLY A 123 -3.59 7.57 -2.57
CA GLY A 123 -3.03 6.70 -1.55
C GLY A 123 -2.42 7.46 -0.39
N THR A 124 -2.12 6.71 0.65
CA THR A 124 -1.55 7.20 1.91
C THR A 124 -0.02 7.10 1.89
N LEU A 125 0.69 8.23 1.99
CA LEU A 125 2.14 8.32 1.75
C LEU A 125 2.99 7.21 2.42
N PRO A 126 2.83 6.90 3.73
CA PRO A 126 3.56 5.81 4.38
C PRO A 126 3.38 4.43 3.73
N PHE A 127 2.35 4.20 2.92
CA PHE A 127 2.01 2.90 2.34
C PHE A 127 2.21 2.84 0.82
N ILE A 128 2.28 3.98 0.12
CA ILE A 128 2.51 4.00 -1.33
C ILE A 128 3.89 3.41 -1.68
N SER A 129 3.95 2.54 -2.69
CA SER A 129 5.21 1.91 -3.15
C SER A 129 6.33 2.92 -3.42
N MET A 130 7.58 2.58 -3.12
CA MET A 130 8.74 3.45 -3.35
C MET A 130 8.87 3.87 -4.82
N ARG A 131 8.55 2.98 -5.76
CA ARG A 131 8.60 3.27 -7.21
C ARG A 131 7.64 4.39 -7.62
N LEU A 132 6.38 4.33 -7.15
CA LEU A 132 5.40 5.40 -7.38
C LEU A 132 5.88 6.73 -6.75
N LEU A 133 6.37 6.70 -5.52
CA LEU A 133 6.86 7.90 -4.82
C LEU A 133 8.03 8.56 -5.59
N ASN A 134 9.01 7.77 -6.02
CA ASN A 134 10.16 8.22 -6.81
C ASN A 134 9.73 8.84 -8.15
N ALA A 135 8.82 8.19 -8.88
CA ALA A 135 8.31 8.72 -10.14
C ALA A 135 7.52 10.02 -9.94
N TRP A 136 6.71 10.11 -8.89
CA TRP A 136 5.98 11.33 -8.56
C TRP A 136 6.90 12.48 -8.20
N ASN A 137 7.95 12.23 -7.40
CA ASN A 137 8.96 13.23 -7.07
C ASN A 137 9.64 13.78 -8.35
N LYS A 138 9.98 12.89 -9.28
CA LYS A 138 10.59 13.25 -10.58
C LYS A 138 9.59 13.80 -11.61
N ASN A 139 8.31 13.96 -11.26
CA ASN A 139 7.22 14.30 -12.17
C ASN A 139 7.16 13.40 -13.43
N GLN A 140 7.54 12.14 -13.28
CA GLN A 140 7.50 11.14 -14.34
C GLN A 140 6.11 10.47 -14.41
N PRO A 141 5.65 10.13 -15.62
CA PRO A 141 4.44 9.33 -15.77
C PRO A 141 4.72 7.93 -15.18
N VAL A 142 3.79 7.45 -14.37
CA VAL A 142 3.88 6.13 -13.74
C VAL A 142 2.49 5.53 -13.67
N LEU A 143 2.38 4.25 -14.00
CA LEU A 143 1.15 3.49 -13.81
C LEU A 143 1.23 2.74 -12.48
N HIS A 144 0.14 2.83 -11.71
CA HIS A 144 -0.09 1.96 -10.58
C HIS A 144 -0.36 0.54 -11.07
N THR A 145 0.25 -0.45 -10.45
CA THR A 145 0.22 -1.87 -10.80
C THR A 145 -0.23 -2.70 -9.61
N PHE A 146 -0.49 -3.98 -9.85
CA PHE A 146 -0.78 -4.92 -8.77
C PHE A 146 0.39 -5.05 -7.77
N ALA A 147 1.64 -4.94 -8.26
CA ALA A 147 2.83 -5.00 -7.42
C ALA A 147 2.93 -3.82 -6.45
N ASP A 148 2.48 -2.62 -6.85
CA ASP A 148 2.50 -1.46 -5.96
C ASP A 148 1.54 -1.64 -4.78
N ASP A 149 0.35 -2.21 -5.00
CA ASP A 149 -0.57 -2.57 -3.92
C ASP A 149 0.03 -3.67 -3.01
N LEU A 150 0.77 -4.64 -3.57
CA LEU A 150 1.46 -5.66 -2.78
C LEU A 150 2.58 -5.07 -1.91
N GLU A 151 3.34 -4.10 -2.42
CA GLU A 151 4.35 -3.38 -1.64
C GLU A 151 3.68 -2.61 -0.49
N SER A 152 2.50 -2.03 -0.71
CA SER A 152 1.73 -1.38 0.34
C SER A 152 1.38 -2.31 1.50
N PHE A 153 1.04 -3.59 1.25
CA PHE A 153 0.81 -4.56 2.32
C PHE A 153 2.05 -4.77 3.20
N PHE A 154 3.26 -4.79 2.63
CA PHE A 154 4.48 -4.85 3.43
C PHE A 154 4.62 -3.64 4.35
N TRP A 155 4.40 -2.44 3.82
CA TRP A 155 4.48 -1.20 4.62
C TRP A 155 3.42 -1.16 5.72
N VAL A 156 2.20 -1.63 5.44
CA VAL A 156 1.15 -1.78 6.47
C VAL A 156 1.61 -2.75 7.55
N ILE A 157 2.14 -3.92 7.19
CA ILE A 157 2.65 -4.90 8.17
C ILE A 157 3.71 -4.26 9.06
N LEU A 158 4.72 -3.64 8.47
CA LEU A 158 5.82 -3.04 9.22
C LEU A 158 5.35 -1.91 10.15
N CYS A 159 4.54 -0.96 9.63
CA CYS A 159 4.02 0.16 10.42
C CYS A 159 3.14 -0.32 11.58
N VAL A 160 2.25 -1.29 11.37
CA VAL A 160 1.38 -1.79 12.44
C VAL A 160 2.21 -2.53 13.50
N LEU A 161 3.19 -3.35 13.12
CA LEU A 161 4.07 -4.02 14.07
C LEU A 161 4.90 -3.02 14.89
N LEU A 162 5.44 -2.00 14.24
CA LEU A 162 6.14 -0.92 14.92
C LEU A 162 5.21 -0.17 15.88
N ASN A 163 3.98 0.15 15.46
CA ASN A 163 3.01 0.84 16.33
C ASN A 163 2.63 -0.01 17.55
N ILE A 164 2.39 -1.32 17.39
CA ILE A 164 2.17 -2.26 18.49
C ILE A 164 3.36 -2.26 19.45
N GLY A 165 4.58 -2.29 18.92
CA GLY A 165 5.79 -2.24 19.73
C GLY A 165 5.94 -0.90 20.47
N HIS A 166 5.51 0.21 19.86
CA HIS A 166 5.55 1.54 20.46
C HIS A 166 4.57 1.65 21.63
N GLU A 167 3.33 1.23 21.43
CA GLU A 167 2.30 1.18 22.49
C GLU A 167 2.74 0.30 23.67
N ARG A 168 3.42 -0.82 23.37
CA ARG A 168 3.99 -1.72 24.38
C ARG A 168 5.32 -1.24 24.98
N LYS A 169 5.86 -0.10 24.53
CA LYS A 169 7.17 0.45 24.93
C LYS A 169 8.31 -0.58 24.78
N SER A 170 8.22 -1.41 23.75
CA SER A 170 9.15 -2.54 23.51
C SER A 170 10.09 -2.33 22.32
N LEU A 171 9.91 -1.24 21.56
CA LEU A 171 10.79 -0.92 20.43
C LEU A 171 12.21 -0.60 20.89
N THR A 172 13.16 -0.90 20.02
CA THR A 172 14.49 -0.30 20.13
C THR A 172 14.46 1.19 19.77
N ILE A 173 15.52 1.92 20.09
CA ILE A 173 15.66 3.33 19.71
C ILE A 173 15.57 3.50 18.18
N ASP A 174 16.20 2.60 17.43
CA ASP A 174 16.20 2.66 15.97
C ASP A 174 14.83 2.36 15.40
N GLU A 175 14.13 1.34 15.90
CA GLU A 175 12.76 1.01 15.48
C GLU A 175 11.77 2.14 15.77
N GLY A 176 11.89 2.80 16.93
CA GLY A 176 11.10 3.98 17.25
C GLY A 176 11.36 5.13 16.27
N ARG A 177 12.63 5.32 15.86
CA ARG A 177 13.00 6.29 14.84
C ARG A 177 12.44 5.93 13.46
N TRP A 178 12.43 4.64 13.09
CA TRP A 178 11.83 4.17 11.84
C TRP A 178 10.34 4.51 11.80
N LEU A 179 9.59 4.16 12.85
CA LEU A 179 8.16 4.46 12.95
C LEU A 179 7.87 5.96 12.78
N HIS A 180 8.58 6.80 13.54
CA HIS A 180 8.40 8.24 13.48
C HIS A 180 8.67 8.78 12.07
N LYS A 181 9.76 8.36 11.42
CA LYS A 181 10.10 8.80 10.07
C LYS A 181 9.08 8.35 9.02
N LEU A 182 8.62 7.10 9.10
CA LEU A 182 7.64 6.56 8.16
C LEU A 182 6.31 7.33 8.23
N LEU A 183 5.84 7.66 9.43
CA LEU A 183 4.54 8.33 9.63
C LEU A 183 4.59 9.85 9.49
N ALA A 184 5.77 10.47 9.67
CA ALA A 184 5.93 11.93 9.57
C ALA A 184 6.14 12.44 8.13
N ALA A 185 6.24 11.56 7.13
CA ALA A 185 6.42 11.96 5.75
C ALA A 185 5.19 12.71 5.22
N ASP A 186 5.40 13.93 4.71
CA ASP A 186 4.37 14.84 4.20
C ASP A 186 4.45 15.04 2.68
N ASP A 187 5.48 14.49 2.03
CA ASP A 187 5.66 14.53 0.59
C ASP A 187 6.25 13.22 0.03
N PRO A 188 6.20 13.01 -1.30
CA PRO A 188 6.71 11.77 -1.90
C PRO A 188 8.21 11.51 -1.72
N ASP A 189 9.05 12.55 -1.75
CA ASP A 189 10.52 12.43 -1.64
C ASP A 189 10.94 12.00 -0.24
N SER A 190 10.40 12.67 0.79
CA SER A 190 10.68 12.31 2.18
C SER A 190 10.15 10.91 2.51
N SER A 191 8.97 10.54 2.00
CA SER A 191 8.41 9.20 2.19
C SER A 191 9.29 8.11 1.57
N GLU A 192 9.73 8.29 0.33
CA GLU A 192 10.60 7.35 -0.37
C GLU A 192 11.96 7.19 0.35
N THR A 193 12.58 8.31 0.72
CA THR A 193 13.89 8.31 1.41
C THR A 193 13.80 7.60 2.76
N ASN A 194 12.74 7.86 3.53
CA ASN A 194 12.52 7.24 4.83
C ASN A 194 12.28 5.74 4.70
N LYS A 195 11.52 5.32 3.68
CA LYS A 195 11.28 3.90 3.36
C LYS A 195 12.57 3.18 2.99
N ARG A 196 13.34 3.74 2.06
CA ARG A 196 14.61 3.16 1.59
C ARG A 196 15.59 2.96 2.75
N SER A 197 15.78 3.99 3.58
CA SER A 197 16.64 3.90 4.76
C SER A 197 16.13 2.86 5.76
N THR A 198 14.82 2.81 6.01
CA THR A 198 14.22 1.84 6.94
C THR A 198 14.37 0.41 6.44
N LEU A 199 14.10 0.16 5.15
CA LEU A 199 14.23 -1.17 4.55
C LEU A 199 15.67 -1.68 4.63
N GLN A 200 16.66 -0.85 4.29
CA GLN A 200 18.08 -1.19 4.40
C GLN A 200 18.47 -1.55 5.85
N MET A 201 17.99 -0.78 6.83
CA MET A 201 18.26 -1.06 8.24
C MET A 201 17.55 -2.33 8.74
N LEU A 202 16.32 -2.57 8.30
CA LEU A 202 15.55 -3.77 8.63
C LEU A 202 16.24 -5.01 8.04
N GLU A 203 16.59 -4.99 6.76
CA GLU A 203 17.30 -6.08 6.08
C GLU A 203 18.63 -6.40 6.76
N ALA A 204 19.44 -5.38 7.04
CA ALA A 204 20.67 -5.52 7.81
C ALA A 204 20.42 -6.17 9.18
N SER A 205 19.33 -5.78 9.85
CA SER A 205 18.98 -6.31 11.16
C SER A 205 18.52 -7.76 11.11
N VAL A 206 17.71 -8.13 10.11
CA VAL A 206 17.24 -9.49 9.87
C VAL A 206 18.40 -10.44 9.58
N LEU A 207 19.35 -10.02 8.72
CA LEU A 207 20.48 -10.85 8.30
C LEU A 207 21.57 -10.99 9.39
N ARG A 208 21.92 -9.89 10.07
CA ARG A 208 23.13 -9.85 10.91
C ARG A 208 22.85 -9.73 12.40
N THR A 209 21.76 -9.09 12.80
CA THR A 209 21.52 -8.71 14.20
C THR A 209 20.10 -9.00 14.69
N LYS A 210 19.49 -10.11 14.23
CA LYS A 210 18.10 -10.49 14.59
C LYS A 210 17.86 -10.57 16.10
N HIS A 211 18.87 -10.91 16.88
CA HIS A 211 18.80 -10.94 18.35
C HIS A 211 18.66 -9.55 18.99
N LYS A 212 18.93 -8.46 18.27
CA LYS A 212 18.81 -7.07 18.73
C LYS A 212 17.44 -6.43 18.41
N LEU A 213 16.65 -7.02 17.52
CA LEU A 213 15.29 -6.53 17.22
C LEU A 213 14.39 -6.59 18.46
N SER A 214 13.35 -5.75 18.51
CA SER A 214 12.33 -5.84 19.56
C SER A 214 11.61 -7.19 19.55
N PRO A 215 11.01 -7.60 20.68
CA PRO A 215 10.21 -8.82 20.75
C PRO A 215 9.14 -8.89 19.66
N VAL A 216 8.54 -7.76 19.28
CA VAL A 216 7.49 -7.70 18.24
C VAL A 216 8.07 -8.04 16.86
N LEU A 217 9.15 -7.37 16.43
CA LEU A 217 9.74 -7.66 15.11
C LEU A 217 10.46 -9.01 15.06
N LYS A 218 11.02 -9.48 16.18
CA LYS A 218 11.69 -10.80 16.28
C LYS A 218 10.79 -11.95 15.84
N VAL A 219 9.51 -11.93 16.19
CA VAL A 219 8.54 -12.97 15.82
C VAL A 219 8.34 -13.04 14.30
N PHE A 220 8.55 -11.93 13.60
CA PHE A 220 8.32 -11.79 12.16
C PHE A 220 9.60 -11.88 11.33
N VAL A 221 10.76 -12.17 11.94
CA VAL A 221 12.03 -12.36 11.23
C VAL A 221 11.93 -13.38 10.08
N PRO A 222 11.26 -14.54 10.23
CA PRO A 222 11.09 -15.47 9.11
C PRO A 222 10.35 -14.82 7.93
N PHE A 223 9.24 -14.12 8.20
CA PHE A 223 8.49 -13.39 7.18
C PHE A 223 9.36 -12.36 6.45
N PHE A 224 10.11 -11.54 7.20
CA PHE A 224 10.99 -10.53 6.59
C PHE A 224 12.13 -11.13 5.77
N THR A 225 12.65 -12.28 6.21
CA THR A 225 13.72 -13.01 5.51
C THR A 225 13.26 -13.43 4.12
N ASP A 226 12.01 -13.88 4.00
CA ASP A 226 11.46 -14.38 2.74
C ASP A 226 10.92 -13.26 1.84
N ILE A 227 10.29 -12.23 2.41
CA ILE A 227 9.58 -11.21 1.61
C ILE A 227 10.50 -10.11 1.06
N ILE A 228 11.57 -9.73 1.79
CA ILE A 228 12.44 -8.60 1.39
C ILE A 228 13.11 -8.88 0.03
N PRO A 229 13.70 -10.06 -0.23
CA PRO A 229 14.27 -10.36 -1.55
C PRO A 229 13.23 -10.29 -2.67
N LEU A 230 12.03 -10.84 -2.45
CA LEU A 230 10.94 -10.82 -3.42
C LEU A 230 10.47 -9.40 -3.76
N MET A 231 10.46 -8.51 -2.77
CA MET A 231 10.13 -7.10 -3.00
C MET A 231 11.17 -6.37 -3.85
N ASN A 232 12.45 -6.64 -3.60
CA ASN A 232 13.54 -6.06 -4.38
C ASN A 232 13.45 -6.53 -5.85
N GLU A 233 13.28 -7.83 -6.08
CA GLU A 233 13.08 -8.42 -7.41
C GLU A 233 11.85 -7.85 -8.12
N ALA A 234 10.71 -7.72 -7.41
CA ALA A 234 9.48 -7.17 -7.98
C ALA A 234 9.62 -5.70 -8.37
N THR A 235 10.40 -4.92 -7.61
CA THR A 235 10.67 -3.51 -7.92
C THR A 235 11.47 -3.39 -9.22
N GLU A 236 12.50 -4.20 -9.38
CA GLU A 236 13.32 -4.25 -10.61
C GLU A 236 12.47 -4.61 -11.83
N ALA A 237 11.64 -5.66 -11.74
CA ALA A 237 10.75 -6.06 -12.83
C ALA A 237 9.68 -5.00 -13.18
N ALA A 238 9.17 -4.26 -12.18
CA ALA A 238 8.18 -3.21 -12.40
C ALA A 238 8.78 -1.96 -13.07
N ASP A 239 10.06 -1.66 -12.82
CA ASP A 239 10.78 -0.59 -13.50
C ASP A 239 11.00 -0.92 -14.99
N GLU A 240 11.36 -2.17 -15.32
CA GLU A 240 11.51 -2.65 -16.71
C GLU A 240 10.20 -2.55 -17.51
N LEU A 241 9.08 -3.00 -16.93
CA LEU A 241 7.76 -2.92 -17.58
C LEU A 241 7.30 -1.47 -17.84
N ASN A 242 7.73 -0.54 -17.00
CA ASN A 242 7.39 0.87 -17.15
C ASN A 242 8.14 1.51 -18.33
N SER A 243 9.40 1.14 -18.56
CA SER A 243 10.15 1.61 -19.74
C SER A 243 9.51 1.17 -21.05
N ASP A 244 8.97 -0.04 -21.12
CA ASP A 244 8.38 -0.57 -22.35
C ASP A 244 6.98 0.02 -22.63
N ASN A 245 6.15 0.19 -21.60
CA ASN A 245 4.78 0.71 -21.76
C ASN A 245 4.71 2.22 -22.02
N LEU A 246 5.79 2.97 -21.76
CA LEU A 246 5.88 4.41 -22.05
C LEU A 246 6.45 4.71 -23.45
N ASN A 247 6.98 3.71 -24.14
CA ASN A 247 7.49 3.81 -25.51
C ASN A 247 6.43 3.47 -26.59
N LEU A 248 5.15 3.34 -26.20
CA LEU A 248 3.96 3.12 -27.05
C LEU A 248 2.88 4.19 -26.82
#